data_AF-A0A7S3N5D2-F1
#
_entry.id   AF-A0A7S3N5D2-F1
#
_cell.length_a   1.000
_cell.length_b   1.000
_cell.length_c   1.000
_cell.angle_alpha   90.00
_cell.angle_beta   90.00
_cell.angle_gamma   90.00
#
_symmetry.space_group_name_H-M   'P 1'
#
loop_
_entity.id
_entity.type
_entity.pdbx_description
1 polymer ?
#
loop_
_entity_poly.entity_id
_entity_poly.type
_entity_poly.pdbx_seq_one_letter_code
_entity_poly.pdbx_strand_id
1 'polypeptide(L)'
;GPSRVWVKNENFPGLAMSRSFGDTIASYVGVSVYPEIKEITLTVDDAYIVLASDGVWEFMTNEEIAHIVYPYYFSGNAEKAAEEIVKQSFVKWKNEEVLVDD
;
A
#
# COMPACT_ATOMS: atom_id res chain seq x y z
N GLY A 1 -9.03 -8.82 -11.75
CA GLY A 1 -9.17 -7.75 -10.73
C GLY A 1 -9.32 -8.36 -9.35
N PRO A 2 -9.01 -7.63 -8.25
CA PRO A 2 -9.10 -8.14 -6.88
C PRO A 2 -10.54 -8.49 -6.49
N SER A 3 -10.68 -9.34 -5.46
CA SER A 3 -12.00 -9.67 -4.88
C SER A 3 -12.64 -8.40 -4.31
N ARG A 4 -13.96 -8.25 -4.50
CA ARG A 4 -14.71 -7.07 -4.10
C ARG A 4 -15.93 -7.44 -3.26
N VAL A 5 -16.28 -6.56 -2.33
CA VAL A 5 -17.48 -6.67 -1.49
C VAL A 5 -18.66 -6.00 -2.18
N TRP A 6 -19.75 -6.76 -2.32
CA TRP A 6 -20.97 -6.35 -2.99
C TRP A 6 -22.19 -6.62 -2.11
N VAL A 7 -23.22 -5.79 -2.24
CA VAL A 7 -24.56 -6.12 -1.74
C VAL A 7 -25.12 -7.26 -2.59
N LYS A 8 -25.81 -8.21 -1.95
CA LYS A 8 -26.38 -9.37 -2.67
C LYS A 8 -27.34 -8.90 -3.77
N ASN A 9 -27.13 -9.37 -4.99
CA ASN A 9 -27.88 -9.03 -6.20
C ASN A 9 -27.75 -7.57 -6.67
N GLU A 10 -26.79 -6.81 -6.15
CA GLU A 10 -26.59 -5.40 -6.48
C GLU A 10 -25.15 -5.16 -6.92
N ASN A 11 -24.95 -4.25 -7.87
CA ASN A 11 -23.63 -3.89 -8.38
C ASN A 11 -23.01 -2.69 -7.63
N PHE A 12 -23.23 -2.60 -6.31
CA PHE A 12 -22.59 -1.62 -5.42
C PHE A 12 -22.31 -2.25 -4.04
N PRO A 13 -21.37 -1.72 -3.23
CA PRO A 13 -20.44 -0.63 -3.55
C PRO A 13 -19.22 -1.07 -4.38
N GLY A 14 -18.90 -2.36 -4.44
CA GLY A 14 -17.75 -2.86 -5.21
C GLY A 14 -16.40 -2.59 -4.55
N LEU A 15 -16.36 -2.58 -3.22
CA LEU A 15 -15.17 -2.23 -2.44
C LEU A 15 -14.11 -3.33 -2.52
N ALA A 16 -12.86 -3.00 -2.85
CA ALA A 16 -11.76 -3.98 -3.01
C ALA A 16 -11.08 -4.37 -1.69
N MET A 17 -11.66 -4.01 -0.55
CA MET A 17 -11.14 -4.28 0.79
C MET A 17 -12.25 -4.78 1.72
N SER A 18 -11.88 -5.65 2.65
CA SER A 18 -12.81 -6.21 3.66
C SER A 18 -12.83 -5.40 4.96
N ARG A 19 -12.00 -4.36 5.07
CA ARG A 19 -11.94 -3.46 6.21
C ARG A 19 -11.76 -2.03 5.75
N SER A 20 -12.51 -1.10 6.34
CA SER A 20 -12.42 0.33 6.04
C SER A 20 -13.12 1.18 7.09
N PHE A 21 -12.81 2.47 7.12
CA PHE A 21 -13.52 3.45 7.94
C PHE A 21 -14.51 4.24 7.09
N GLY A 22 -15.68 4.57 7.63
CA GLY A 22 -16.64 5.49 7.00
C GLY A 22 -17.51 4.89 5.89
N ASP A 23 -17.23 3.67 5.42
CA ASP A 23 -18.05 2.99 4.40
C ASP A 23 -19.36 2.43 4.99
N THR A 24 -20.33 3.33 5.15
CA THR A 24 -21.61 3.03 5.81
C THR A 24 -22.34 1.87 5.12
N ILE A 25 -22.45 1.88 3.79
CA ILE A 25 -23.13 0.81 3.04
C ILE A 25 -22.35 -0.52 3.15
N ALA A 26 -21.03 -0.47 3.02
CA ALA A 26 -20.20 -1.67 3.05
C ALA A 26 -20.15 -2.32 4.44
N SER A 27 -20.27 -1.52 5.50
CA SER A 27 -20.32 -2.01 6.89
C SER A 27 -21.51 -2.94 7.16
N TYR A 28 -22.66 -2.71 6.50
CA TYR A 28 -23.84 -3.59 6.63
C TYR A 28 -23.68 -4.93 5.90
N VAL A 29 -22.68 -5.06 5.01
CA VAL A 29 -22.42 -6.28 4.23
C VAL A 29 -21.09 -6.95 4.62
N GLY A 30 -20.62 -6.70 5.84
CA GLY A 30 -19.51 -7.44 6.44
C GLY A 30 -18.15 -6.75 6.39
N VAL A 31 -18.07 -5.51 5.90
CA VAL A 31 -16.83 -4.72 6.01
C VAL A 31 -16.62 -4.28 7.46
N SER A 32 -15.45 -4.60 8.01
CA SER A 32 -15.13 -4.34 9.40
C SER A 32 -14.37 -3.02 9.58
N VAL A 33 -14.71 -2.27 10.63
CA VAL A 33 -13.94 -1.08 11.06
C VAL A 33 -12.79 -1.44 12.01
N TYR A 34 -12.72 -2.69 12.47
CA TYR A 34 -11.72 -3.10 13.44
C TYR A 34 -10.36 -3.36 12.77
N PRO A 35 -9.29 -2.70 13.24
CA PRO A 35 -7.96 -2.90 12.69
C PRO A 35 -7.41 -4.28 13.06
N GLU A 36 -6.38 -4.69 12.35
CA GLU A 36 -5.49 -5.75 12.83
C GLU A 36 -4.41 -5.13 13.71
N ILE A 37 -4.21 -5.70 14.90
CA ILE A 37 -3.21 -5.21 15.86
C ILE A 37 -2.05 -6.19 15.89
N LYS A 38 -0.86 -5.69 15.60
CA LYS A 38 0.39 -6.44 15.72
C LYS A 38 1.38 -5.62 16.54
N GLU A 39 1.90 -6.24 17.59
CA GLU A 39 2.95 -5.66 18.43
C GLU A 39 4.30 -6.24 18.01
N ILE A 40 5.29 -5.37 17.79
CA ILE A 40 6.63 -5.75 17.36
C ILE A 40 7.62 -5.05 18.28
N THR A 41 8.50 -5.82 18.93
CA THR A 41 9.60 -5.28 19.71
C THR A 41 10.77 -4.97 18.79
N LEU A 42 11.15 -3.69 18.71
CA LEU A 42 12.28 -3.26 17.91
C LEU A 42 13.60 -3.67 18.57
N THR A 43 14.54 -4.09 17.74
CA THR A 43 15.90 -4.48 18.08
C THR A 43 16.89 -3.54 17.42
N VAL A 44 18.17 -3.69 17.74
CA VAL A 44 19.26 -2.92 17.10
C VAL A 44 19.45 -3.30 15.62
N ASP A 45 18.91 -4.44 15.19
CA ASP A 45 18.99 -4.91 13.81
C ASP A 45 17.88 -4.31 12.92
N ASP A 46 16.87 -3.68 13.53
CA ASP A 46 15.76 -3.03 12.81
C ASP A 46 16.17 -1.61 12.38
N ALA A 47 16.54 -1.46 11.12
CA ALA A 47 17.08 -0.21 10.60
C ALA A 47 16.03 0.88 10.37
N TYR A 48 14.87 0.53 9.80
CA TYR A 48 13.81 1.47 9.43
C TYR A 48 12.47 0.76 9.22
N ILE A 49 11.38 1.53 9.24
CA ILE A 49 10.03 1.08 8.91
C ILE A 49 9.53 1.93 7.74
N VAL A 50 8.97 1.27 6.71
CA VAL A 50 8.32 1.93 5.59
C VAL A 50 6.81 1.74 5.71
N LEU A 51 6.07 2.85 5.72
CA LEU A 51 4.61 2.89 5.67
C LEU A 51 4.20 3.62 4.40
N ALA A 52 3.43 2.95 3.54
CA ALA A 52 2.95 3.50 2.29
C ALA A 52 1.58 2.92 1.94
N SER A 53 0.84 3.61 1.06
CA SER A 53 -0.41 3.12 0.49
C SER A 53 -0.16 2.06 -0.59
N ASP A 54 -1.24 1.43 -1.04
CA ASP A 54 -1.29 0.52 -2.19
C ASP A 54 -0.59 1.08 -3.44
N GLY A 55 -0.73 2.37 -3.74
CA GLY A 55 -0.05 3.01 -4.87
C GLY A 55 1.50 2.94 -4.88
N VAL A 56 2.12 2.46 -3.80
CA VAL A 56 3.54 2.05 -3.79
C VAL A 56 3.66 0.52 -3.89
N TRP A 57 2.95 -0.20 -3.02
CA TRP A 57 3.08 -1.65 -2.88
C TRP A 57 2.53 -2.46 -4.05
N GLU A 58 1.68 -1.87 -4.89
CA GLU A 58 1.20 -2.49 -6.13
C GLU A 58 2.31 -2.59 -7.19
N PHE A 59 3.31 -1.70 -7.15
CA PHE A 59 4.33 -1.58 -8.20
C PHE A 59 5.76 -1.88 -7.72
N MET A 60 5.99 -1.94 -6.40
CA MET A 60 7.32 -2.04 -5.82
C MET A 60 7.43 -3.16 -4.80
N THR A 61 8.52 -3.93 -4.87
CA THR A 61 8.81 -4.96 -3.87
C THR A 61 9.54 -4.37 -2.65
N ASN A 62 9.54 -5.12 -1.54
CA ASN A 62 10.29 -4.76 -0.33
C ASN A 62 11.78 -4.56 -0.62
N GLU A 63 12.37 -5.39 -1.48
CA GLU A 63 13.79 -5.34 -1.85
C GLU A 63 14.12 -4.09 -2.67
N GLU A 64 13.24 -3.70 -3.59
CA GLU A 64 13.41 -2.48 -4.39
C GLU A 64 13.35 -1.22 -3.51
N ILE A 65 12.39 -1.17 -2.60
CA ILE A 65 12.28 -0.10 -1.61
C ILE A 65 13.52 -0.08 -0.70
N ALA A 66 13.99 -1.23 -0.24
CA ALA A 66 15.17 -1.32 0.59
C ALA A 66 16.42 -0.74 -0.11
N HIS A 67 16.60 -1.04 -1.40
CA HIS A 67 17.69 -0.46 -2.20
C HIS A 67 17.57 1.06 -2.35
N ILE A 68 16.36 1.60 -2.49
CA ILE A 68 16.13 3.05 -2.56
C ILE A 68 16.43 3.71 -1.22
N VAL A 69 16.00 3.12 -0.10
CA VAL A 69 16.19 3.68 1.24
C VAL A 69 17.66 3.62 1.67
N TYR A 70 18.39 2.57 1.30
CA TYR A 70 19.77 2.31 1.75
C TYR A 70 20.71 3.53 1.72
N PRO A 71 20.88 4.28 0.61
CA PRO A 71 21.75 5.47 0.60
C PRO A 71 21.27 6.61 1.52
N TYR A 72 19.95 6.75 1.71
CA TYR A 72 19.37 7.79 2.54
C TYR A 72 19.40 7.45 4.04
N TYR A 73 19.38 6.16 4.37
CA TYR A 73 19.52 5.67 5.74
C TYR A 73 20.82 6.19 6.39
N PHE A 74 21.97 6.03 5.72
CA PHE A 74 23.26 6.50 6.25
C PHE A 74 23.36 8.02 6.36
N SER A 75 22.63 8.77 5.53
CA SER A 75 22.58 10.23 5.59
C SER A 75 21.48 10.76 6.51
N GLY A 76 20.70 9.87 7.16
CA GLY A 76 19.61 10.24 8.06
C GLY A 76 18.48 11.00 7.37
N ASN A 77 18.31 10.84 6.05
CA ASN A 77 17.38 11.65 5.26
C ASN A 77 16.14 10.85 4.83
N ALA A 78 15.26 10.57 5.79
CA ALA A 78 14.02 9.81 5.54
C ALA A 78 13.06 10.51 4.55
N GLU A 79 13.05 11.84 4.52
CA GLU A 79 12.22 12.62 3.61
C GLU A 79 12.59 12.35 2.15
N LYS A 80 13.88 12.45 1.81
CA LYS A 80 14.36 12.13 0.46
C LYS A 80 14.16 10.66 0.10
N ALA A 81 14.28 9.76 1.06
CA ALA A 81 13.98 8.35 0.84
C ALA A 81 12.51 8.16 0.41
N ALA A 82 11.58 8.80 1.13
CA ALA A 82 10.16 8.76 0.82
C ALA A 82 9.84 9.42 -0.54
N GLU A 83 10.44 10.58 -0.84
CA GLU A 83 10.30 11.25 -2.14
C GLU A 83 10.76 10.36 -3.30
N GLU A 84 11.92 9.70 -3.16
CA GLU A 84 12.44 8.83 -4.20
C GLU A 84 11.60 7.55 -4.36
N ILE A 85 11.07 6.97 -3.26
CA ILE A 85 10.10 5.87 -3.35
C ILE A 85 8.87 6.28 -4.17
N VAL A 86 8.26 7.43 -3.85
CA VAL A 86 7.07 7.93 -4.57
C VAL A 86 7.38 8.19 -6.04
N LYS A 87 8.55 8.76 -6.33
CA LYS A 87 8.97 9.02 -7.71
C LYS A 87 9.17 7.73 -8.50
N GLN A 88 9.80 6.72 -7.91
CA GLN A 88 10.04 5.42 -8.56
C GLN A 88 8.73 4.63 -8.73
N SER A 89 7.83 4.64 -7.74
CA SER A 89 6.52 3.99 -7.87
C SER A 89 5.70 4.61 -9.01
N PHE A 90 5.71 5.94 -9.14
CA PHE A 90 5.03 6.64 -10.22
C PHE A 90 5.59 6.32 -11.61
N VAL A 91 6.92 6.18 -11.74
CA VAL A 91 7.55 5.77 -13.01
C VAL A 91 7.13 4.35 -13.38
N LYS A 92 7.09 3.42 -12.42
CA LYS A 92 6.64 2.05 -12.67
C LYS A 92 5.17 1.97 -13.06
N TRP A 93 4.29 2.63 -12.30
CA TRP A 93 2.87 2.72 -12.63
C TRP A 93 2.64 3.19 -14.08
N LYS A 94 3.35 4.25 -14.50
CA LYS A 94 3.28 4.74 -15.88
C LYS A 94 3.74 3.72 -16.91
N ASN A 95 4.80 2.97 -16.65
CA ASN A 95 5.31 1.98 -17.58
C ASN A 95 4.35 0.78 -17.71
N GLU A 96 3.71 0.39 -16.61
CA GLU A 96 2.72 -0.69 -16.60
C GLU A 96 1.42 -0.27 -17.30
N GLU A 97 0.91 0.95 -17.09
CA GLU A 97 -0.28 1.42 -17.84
C GLU A 97 -0.05 1.55 -19.34
N VAL A 98 1.17 1.90 -19.78
CA VAL A 98 1.51 1.97 -21.21
C VAL A 98 1.67 0.57 -21.84
N LEU A 99 1.96 -0.45 -21.03
CA LEU A 99 2.05 -1.85 -21.48
C LEU A 99 0.68 -2.55 -21.53
N VAL A 100 -0.35 -1.99 -20.90
CA VAL A 100 -1.74 -2.50 -20.94
C VAL A 100 -2.49 -1.82 -22.09
N ASP A 101 -1.97 -1.97 -23.30
CA ASP A 101 -2.68 -1.66 -24.55
C ASP A 101 -2.48 -2.84 -25.51
N ASP A 102 -3.37 -3.85 -25.39
CA ASP A 102 -3.72 -4.89 -26.36
C ASP A 102 -5.12 -5.45 -26.02
#